data_AF-A0AAJ8MVD1-F1
#
_entry.id   AF-A0AAJ8MVD1-F1
#
_cell.length_a   1.000
_cell.length_b   1.000
_cell.length_c   1.000
_cell.angle_alpha   90.00
_cell.angle_beta   90.00
_cell.angle_gamma   90.00
#
_symmetry.space_group_name_H-M   'P 1'
#
loop_
_entity.id
_entity.type
_entity.pdbx_description
1 polymer ?
#
loop_
_entity_poly.entity_id
_entity_poly.type
_entity_poly.pdbx_seq_one_letter_code
_entity_poly.pdbx_strand_id
1 'polypeptide(L)'
;MTFDKEDLLATLPTDYLESYPFPAAVFGVGEQWLNDAQEERSKRRYDIVWSNEKWMGEETLNDVVGLNTFREWIGQEELEDSGDVFSLESLGSPLHLIRTTFPLNPPSNPSQDLRIVTSVQLKPHVHFATEAGILEHNHNHTLPTPHSLSSVPAPSQALRKSSIPDLTLSPLPLPTNMDCKYLLEHTDWSATAMGPRLGWSPVIEMMINVIMASPTQDSLWLGTDFQMI
;
A
#
# COMPACT_ATOMS: atom_id res chain seq x y z
N MET A 1 -9.22 2.29 -33.61
CA MET A 1 -8.03 1.47 -33.36
C MET A 1 -8.31 0.72 -32.07
N THR A 2 -8.55 -0.59 -32.16
CA THR A 2 -8.80 -1.44 -30.98
C THR A 2 -7.45 -1.80 -30.40
N PHE A 3 -7.20 -1.44 -29.13
CA PHE A 3 -6.04 -1.97 -28.43
C PHE A 3 -6.32 -3.41 -28.07
N ASP A 4 -5.39 -4.30 -28.40
CA ASP A 4 -5.44 -5.65 -27.86
C ASP A 4 -5.21 -5.57 -26.35
N LYS A 5 -5.81 -6.50 -25.61
CA LYS A 5 -5.59 -6.66 -24.17
C LYS A 5 -4.09 -6.78 -23.87
N GLU A 6 -3.37 -7.48 -24.74
CA GLU A 6 -1.93 -7.70 -24.63
C GLU A 6 -1.13 -6.39 -24.76
N ASP A 7 -1.54 -5.48 -25.66
CA ASP A 7 -0.88 -4.19 -25.85
C ASP A 7 -1.02 -3.30 -24.60
N LEU A 8 -2.19 -3.32 -23.95
CA LEU A 8 -2.43 -2.56 -22.72
C LEU A 8 -1.54 -3.07 -21.58
N LEU A 9 -1.41 -4.38 -21.44
CA LEU A 9 -0.56 -4.97 -20.40
C LEU A 9 0.93 -4.71 -20.63
N ALA A 10 1.37 -4.60 -21.88
CA ALA A 10 2.74 -4.26 -22.21
C ALA A 10 3.15 -2.85 -21.75
N THR A 11 2.18 -1.94 -21.56
CA THR A 11 2.43 -0.59 -21.06
C THR A 11 2.47 -0.49 -19.53
N LEU A 12 2.00 -1.52 -18.83
CA LEU A 12 1.89 -1.52 -17.38
C LEU A 12 3.12 -2.19 -16.75
N PRO A 13 3.65 -1.66 -15.63
CA PRO A 13 4.70 -2.31 -14.87
C PRO A 13 4.11 -3.50 -14.09
N THR A 14 3.75 -4.57 -14.81
CA THR A 14 3.11 -5.77 -14.25
C THR A 14 3.98 -6.43 -13.18
N ASP A 15 5.31 -6.40 -13.32
CA ASP A 15 6.25 -6.86 -12.29
C ASP A 15 6.04 -6.13 -10.94
N TYR A 16 5.80 -4.81 -10.98
CA TYR A 16 5.51 -4.04 -9.77
C TYR A 16 4.17 -4.45 -9.16
N LEU A 17 3.12 -4.56 -9.98
CA LEU A 17 1.79 -4.93 -9.51
C LEU A 17 1.73 -6.37 -8.98
N GLU A 18 2.51 -7.28 -9.56
CA GLU A 18 2.62 -8.67 -9.10
C GLU A 18 3.38 -8.74 -7.76
N SER A 19 4.40 -7.89 -7.59
CA SER A 19 5.11 -7.76 -6.30
C SER A 19 4.28 -7.06 -5.22
N TYR A 20 3.13 -6.47 -5.56
CA TYR A 20 2.30 -5.75 -4.61
C TYR A 20 1.76 -6.72 -3.55
N PRO A 21 2.00 -6.47 -2.25
CA PRO A 21 1.72 -7.44 -1.19
C PRO A 21 0.22 -7.64 -0.92
N PHE A 22 -0.63 -6.80 -1.51
CA PHE A 22 -2.07 -6.81 -1.33
C PHE A 22 -2.78 -7.04 -2.67
N PRO A 23 -4.10 -7.33 -2.65
CA PRO A 23 -4.91 -7.35 -3.87
C PRO A 23 -4.69 -6.10 -4.76
N ALA A 24 -4.24 -6.30 -6.00
CA ALA A 24 -4.17 -5.29 -7.07
C ALA A 24 -4.83 -5.77 -8.39
N ALA A 25 -5.70 -4.95 -8.97
CA ALA A 25 -6.41 -5.24 -10.22
C ALA A 25 -6.41 -4.01 -11.15
N VAL A 26 -6.45 -4.27 -12.44
CA VAL A 26 -6.47 -3.23 -13.48
C VAL A 26 -7.74 -3.36 -14.30
N PHE A 27 -8.46 -2.25 -14.40
CA PHE A 27 -9.70 -2.12 -15.15
C PHE A 27 -9.47 -1.29 -16.41
N GLY A 28 -9.92 -1.83 -17.53
CA GLY A 28 -9.99 -1.11 -18.79
C GLY A 28 -11.31 -0.37 -18.89
N VAL A 29 -11.26 0.92 -19.20
CA VAL A 29 -12.45 1.72 -19.52
C VAL A 29 -12.55 1.82 -21.05
N GLY A 30 -13.49 1.10 -21.64
CA GLY A 30 -13.67 1.11 -23.09
C GLY A 30 -15.13 0.97 -23.49
N GLU A 31 -15.59 1.85 -24.38
CA GLU A 31 -16.91 1.73 -25.02
C GLU A 31 -16.98 0.56 -26.02
N GLN A 32 -15.82 0.02 -26.43
CA GLN A 32 -15.69 -0.84 -27.61
C GLN A 32 -15.74 -2.36 -27.37
N TRP A 33 -15.82 -2.83 -26.11
CA TRP A 33 -16.00 -4.27 -25.83
C TRP A 33 -17.43 -4.78 -26.13
N LEU A 34 -18.28 -3.94 -26.71
CA LEU A 34 -19.73 -4.09 -26.79
C LEU A 34 -20.26 -4.27 -28.22
N ASN A 35 -19.45 -4.84 -29.12
CA ASN A 35 -19.94 -5.15 -30.48
C ASN A 35 -20.86 -6.38 -30.56
N ASP A 36 -21.02 -7.17 -29.48
CA ASP A 36 -21.74 -8.45 -29.54
C ASP A 36 -23.14 -8.51 -28.89
N ALA A 37 -23.70 -7.41 -28.38
CA ALA A 37 -25.11 -7.42 -27.98
C ALA A 37 -25.74 -6.03 -28.07
N GLN A 38 -26.38 -5.80 -29.21
CA GLN A 38 -27.30 -4.71 -29.44
C GLN A 38 -28.39 -4.71 -28.35
N GLU A 39 -28.62 -3.53 -27.75
CA GLU A 39 -29.85 -3.14 -27.06
C GLU A 39 -29.96 -3.27 -25.52
N GLU A 40 -28.90 -2.91 -24.77
CA GLU A 40 -29.11 -2.23 -23.47
C GLU A 40 -28.21 -1.00 -23.34
N ARG A 41 -28.84 0.16 -23.48
CA ARG A 41 -28.20 1.47 -23.52
C ARG A 41 -27.50 1.81 -22.19
N SER A 42 -26.24 2.21 -22.32
CA SER A 42 -25.52 3.16 -21.46
C SER A 42 -24.89 2.69 -20.14
N LYS A 43 -24.75 1.38 -19.90
CA LYS A 43 -23.93 0.93 -18.75
C LYS A 43 -22.50 0.74 -19.21
N ARG A 44 -21.62 1.72 -18.94
CA ARG A 44 -20.16 1.57 -19.06
C ARG A 44 -19.79 0.24 -18.37
N ARG A 45 -19.30 -0.74 -19.13
CA ARG A 45 -18.81 -2.01 -18.59
C ARG A 45 -17.31 -1.83 -18.32
N TYR A 46 -16.92 -2.23 -17.12
CA TYR A 46 -15.51 -2.27 -16.72
C TYR A 46 -15.07 -3.71 -16.80
N ASP A 47 -14.07 -3.96 -17.63
CA ASP A 47 -13.50 -5.30 -17.78
C ASP A 47 -12.18 -5.37 -17.01
N ILE A 48 -12.01 -6.44 -16.26
CA ILE A 48 -10.75 -6.72 -15.57
C ILE A 48 -9.74 -7.15 -16.63
N VAL A 49 -8.75 -6.30 -16.86
CA VAL A 49 -7.66 -6.58 -17.80
C VAL A 49 -6.62 -7.44 -17.11
N TRP A 50 -6.41 -7.24 -15.82
CA TRP A 50 -5.43 -7.99 -15.02
C TRP A 50 -5.75 -7.94 -13.52
N SER A 51 -5.28 -8.95 -12.78
CA SER A 51 -5.29 -9.01 -11.31
C SER A 51 -4.16 -9.91 -10.82
N ASN A 52 -3.52 -9.56 -9.70
CA ASN A 52 -2.51 -10.44 -9.09
C ASN A 52 -3.13 -11.66 -8.39
N GLU A 53 -2.29 -12.63 -8.05
CA GLU A 53 -2.70 -13.83 -7.29
C GLU A 53 -3.26 -13.50 -5.88
N LYS A 54 -3.02 -12.31 -5.34
CA LYS A 54 -3.51 -11.93 -4.00
C LYS A 54 -5.00 -11.59 -3.99
N TRP A 55 -5.61 -11.32 -5.15
CA TRP A 55 -7.07 -11.27 -5.27
C TRP A 55 -7.75 -12.63 -5.12
N MET A 56 -7.00 -13.73 -5.10
CA MET A 56 -7.54 -15.10 -5.14
C MET A 56 -8.13 -15.54 -3.80
N GLY A 57 -9.42 -15.25 -3.61
CA GLY A 57 -10.38 -16.16 -3.00
C GLY A 57 -11.33 -16.67 -4.09
N GLU A 58 -11.96 -17.84 -3.93
CA GLU A 58 -12.73 -18.51 -5.00
C GLU A 58 -13.91 -17.68 -5.58
N GLU A 59 -14.37 -16.63 -4.89
CA GLU A 59 -15.61 -15.92 -5.25
C GLU A 59 -15.50 -14.38 -5.33
N THR A 60 -14.38 -13.74 -5.00
CA THR A 60 -14.44 -12.33 -4.56
C THR A 60 -14.43 -11.25 -5.64
N LEU A 61 -13.56 -11.28 -6.66
CA LEU A 61 -13.42 -10.10 -7.55
C LEU A 61 -14.60 -9.93 -8.52
N ASN A 62 -15.13 -11.03 -9.07
CA ASN A 62 -16.30 -10.95 -9.96
C ASN A 62 -17.58 -10.57 -9.21
N ASP A 63 -17.74 -11.03 -7.98
CA ASP A 63 -18.86 -10.65 -7.12
C ASP A 63 -18.79 -9.16 -6.77
N VAL A 64 -17.58 -8.65 -6.51
CA VAL A 64 -17.31 -7.23 -6.27
C VAL A 64 -17.57 -6.40 -7.52
N VAL A 65 -17.11 -6.86 -8.69
CA VAL A 65 -17.41 -6.22 -9.98
C VAL A 65 -18.89 -6.31 -10.33
N GLY A 66 -19.63 -7.26 -9.76
CA GLY A 66 -21.09 -7.33 -9.83
C GLY A 66 -21.78 -6.18 -9.09
N LEU A 67 -21.13 -5.54 -8.11
CA LEU A 67 -21.71 -4.46 -7.34
C LEU A 67 -21.82 -3.18 -8.18
N ASN A 68 -23.05 -2.69 -8.36
CA ASN A 68 -23.30 -1.44 -9.09
C ASN A 68 -22.55 -0.26 -8.47
N THR A 69 -22.47 -0.21 -7.14
CA THR A 69 -21.76 0.84 -6.38
C THR A 69 -20.28 0.86 -6.72
N PHE A 70 -19.65 -0.32 -6.86
CA PHE A 70 -18.25 -0.42 -7.24
C PHE A 70 -18.03 0.05 -8.68
N ARG A 71 -18.95 -0.27 -9.61
CA ARG A 71 -18.87 0.22 -11.01
C ARG A 71 -19.06 1.72 -11.11
N GLU A 72 -20.00 2.28 -10.35
CA GLU A 72 -20.21 3.72 -10.27
C GLU A 72 -18.95 4.40 -9.73
N TRP A 73 -18.37 3.84 -8.68
CA TRP A 73 -17.12 4.31 -8.09
C TRP A 73 -15.93 4.21 -9.07
N ILE A 74 -15.73 3.07 -9.75
CA ILE A 74 -14.71 2.98 -10.81
C ILE A 74 -15.05 3.91 -11.98
N GLY A 75 -16.27 4.43 -12.12
CA GLY A 75 -16.68 5.25 -13.25
C GLY A 75 -16.58 6.76 -13.10
N GLN A 76 -16.48 7.27 -11.88
CA GLN A 76 -16.38 8.71 -11.62
C GLN A 76 -15.14 9.30 -12.31
N GLU A 77 -15.30 10.32 -13.14
CA GLU A 77 -14.19 10.96 -13.88
C GLU A 77 -13.35 11.88 -12.99
N GLU A 78 -13.98 12.53 -12.01
CA GLU A 78 -13.30 13.41 -11.05
C GLU A 78 -13.20 12.71 -9.69
N LEU A 79 -11.98 12.72 -9.14
CA LEU A 79 -11.70 12.42 -7.74
C LEU A 79 -11.94 13.73 -6.98
N GLU A 80 -12.98 13.83 -6.17
CA GLU A 80 -13.05 14.92 -5.19
C GLU A 80 -11.88 14.77 -4.21
N ASP A 81 -11.32 15.88 -3.72
CA ASP A 81 -10.02 15.99 -3.00
C ASP A 81 -9.79 15.01 -1.81
N SER A 82 -10.81 14.30 -1.35
CA SER A 82 -10.69 13.21 -0.39
C SER A 82 -10.50 11.89 -1.12
N GLY A 83 -9.23 11.49 -1.33
CA GLY A 83 -8.83 10.28 -2.05
C GLY A 83 -9.87 9.16 -2.00
N ASP A 84 -10.39 8.77 -3.16
CA ASP A 84 -11.49 7.82 -3.27
C ASP A 84 -11.09 6.46 -2.69
N VAL A 85 -11.50 6.23 -1.45
CA VAL A 85 -11.40 4.94 -0.78
C VAL A 85 -12.75 4.25 -0.87
N PHE A 86 -12.83 3.16 -1.62
CA PHE A 86 -14.00 2.29 -1.64
C PHE A 86 -13.86 1.22 -0.56
N SER A 87 -14.81 1.16 0.37
CA SER A 87 -14.80 0.14 1.41
C SER A 87 -15.64 -1.06 0.97
N LEU A 88 -14.99 -2.21 0.85
CA LEU A 88 -15.62 -3.48 0.52
C LEU A 88 -15.65 -4.38 1.76
N GLU A 89 -16.83 -4.79 2.20
CA GLU A 89 -16.95 -5.78 3.27
C GLU A 89 -16.58 -7.18 2.73
N SER A 90 -15.48 -7.76 3.20
CA SER A 90 -15.03 -9.11 2.80
C SER A 90 -14.67 -9.96 4.01
N LEU A 91 -15.31 -11.13 4.15
CA LEU A 91 -14.97 -12.18 5.13
C LEU A 91 -14.69 -11.67 6.56
N GLY A 92 -15.44 -10.65 7.01
CA GLY A 92 -15.34 -10.11 8.37
C GLY A 92 -14.35 -8.95 8.56
N SER A 93 -13.70 -8.47 7.50
CA SER A 93 -12.88 -7.25 7.54
C SER A 93 -13.18 -6.32 6.35
N PRO A 94 -13.26 -5.00 6.56
CA PRO A 94 -13.39 -4.07 5.45
C PRO A 94 -12.06 -4.01 4.68
N LEU A 95 -12.14 -4.28 3.38
CA LEU A 95 -11.08 -4.09 2.41
C LEU A 95 -11.23 -2.69 1.83
N HIS A 96 -10.26 -1.82 2.10
CA HIS A 96 -10.26 -0.46 1.56
C HIS A 96 -9.53 -0.47 0.22
N LEU A 97 -10.21 -0.08 -0.84
CA LEU A 97 -9.70 -0.03 -2.21
C LEU A 97 -9.41 1.41 -2.58
N ILE A 98 -8.24 1.64 -3.15
CA ILE A 98 -7.82 2.91 -3.70
C ILE A 98 -7.78 2.78 -5.20
N ARG A 99 -8.33 3.78 -5.89
CA ARG A 99 -8.28 3.89 -7.35
C ARG A 99 -7.23 4.91 -7.75
N THR A 100 -6.41 4.53 -8.72
CA THR A 100 -5.47 5.42 -9.39
C THR A 100 -5.75 5.41 -10.89
N THR A 101 -5.93 6.59 -11.47
CA THR A 101 -6.11 6.74 -12.92
C THR A 101 -4.75 6.92 -13.57
N PHE A 102 -4.45 6.06 -14.54
CA PHE A 102 -3.21 6.09 -15.30
C PHE A 102 -3.51 6.54 -16.74
N PRO A 103 -3.06 7.74 -17.16
CA PRO A 103 -3.28 8.22 -18.50
C PRO A 103 -2.43 7.42 -19.50
N LEU A 104 -3.07 6.94 -20.58
CA LEU A 104 -2.35 6.28 -21.67
C LEU A 104 -1.63 7.32 -22.55
N ASN A 105 -0.36 7.08 -22.87
CA ASN A 105 0.44 7.97 -23.72
C ASN A 105 1.05 7.18 -24.90
N PRO A 106 0.72 7.51 -26.17
CA PRO A 106 -0.15 8.59 -26.61
C PRO A 106 -1.64 8.33 -26.32
N PRO A 107 -2.44 9.37 -25.99
CA PRO A 107 -3.87 9.23 -25.77
C PRO A 107 -4.53 8.92 -27.10
N SER A 108 -4.76 7.63 -27.37
CA SER A 108 -5.40 7.21 -28.61
C SER A 108 -6.88 7.56 -28.63
N ASN A 109 -7.47 7.73 -27.45
CA ASN A 109 -8.78 8.29 -27.21
C ASN A 109 -8.76 9.01 -25.85
N PRO A 110 -9.22 10.27 -25.74
CA PRO A 110 -9.26 10.99 -24.46
C PRO A 110 -10.14 10.33 -23.39
N SER A 111 -10.95 9.33 -23.74
CA SER A 111 -11.79 8.57 -22.81
C SER A 111 -11.19 7.21 -22.41
N GLN A 112 -10.00 6.86 -22.90
CA GLN A 112 -9.32 5.61 -22.56
C GLN A 112 -8.27 5.85 -21.47
N ASP A 113 -8.71 5.72 -20.23
CA ASP A 113 -7.83 5.68 -19.08
C ASP A 113 -7.79 4.27 -18.50
N LEU A 114 -6.61 3.89 -17.98
CA LEU A 114 -6.48 2.68 -17.18
C LEU A 114 -6.75 3.03 -15.71
N ARG A 115 -7.57 2.23 -15.05
CA ARG A 115 -7.87 2.41 -13.63
C ARG A 115 -7.26 1.26 -12.85
N ILE A 116 -6.24 1.58 -12.07
CA ILE A 116 -5.57 0.62 -11.19
C ILE A 116 -6.28 0.69 -9.84
N VAL A 117 -6.72 -0.45 -9.33
CA VAL A 117 -7.36 -0.58 -8.03
C VAL A 117 -6.46 -1.42 -7.14
N THR A 118 -5.98 -0.83 -6.06
CA THR A 118 -5.13 -1.49 -5.06
C THR A 118 -5.82 -1.47 -3.71
N SER A 119 -5.76 -2.57 -2.96
CA SER A 119 -6.24 -2.54 -1.59
C SER A 119 -5.19 -2.02 -0.61
N VAL A 120 -5.64 -1.29 0.40
CA VAL A 120 -4.81 -0.83 1.53
C VAL A 120 -5.40 -1.38 2.82
N GLN A 121 -4.52 -1.92 3.67
CA GLN A 121 -4.91 -2.19 5.05
C GLN A 121 -4.88 -0.88 5.82
N LEU A 122 -6.04 -0.23 5.96
CA LEU A 122 -6.20 0.78 6.99
C LEU A 122 -6.11 0.02 8.32
N LYS A 123 -5.01 0.24 9.06
CA LYS A 123 -4.94 -0.26 10.42
C LYS A 123 -6.17 0.28 11.14
N PRO A 124 -6.97 -0.56 11.81
CA PRO A 124 -8.07 -0.05 12.61
C PRO A 124 -7.45 0.98 13.54
N HIS A 125 -7.83 2.24 13.36
CA HIS A 125 -7.35 3.30 14.22
C HIS A 125 -7.82 2.86 15.60
N VAL A 126 -6.87 2.43 16.44
CA VAL A 126 -7.19 2.08 17.81
C VAL A 126 -7.76 3.38 18.35
N HIS A 127 -9.09 3.44 18.47
CA HIS A 127 -9.74 4.48 19.23
C HIS A 127 -9.15 4.31 20.61
N PHE A 128 -8.18 5.14 20.95
CA PHE A 128 -7.84 5.37 22.33
C PHE A 128 -9.18 5.77 22.94
N ALA A 129 -9.76 4.85 23.71
CA ALA A 129 -10.91 5.15 24.51
C ALA A 129 -10.50 6.40 25.28
N THR A 130 -11.13 7.54 24.94
CA THR A 130 -10.96 8.75 25.73
C THR A 130 -11.50 8.39 27.10
N GLU A 131 -10.61 8.00 28.01
CA GLU A 131 -10.90 7.84 29.42
C GLU A 131 -11.28 9.22 29.96
N ALA A 132 -12.51 9.65 29.69
CA ALA A 132 -13.20 10.63 30.50
C ALA A 132 -13.62 9.90 31.78
N GLY A 133 -12.63 9.65 32.65
CA GLY A 133 -12.76 8.79 33.81
C GLY A 133 -11.84 9.25 34.93
N ILE A 134 -12.21 10.38 35.54
CA ILE A 134 -12.12 10.66 36.98
C ILE A 134 -10.72 10.50 37.61
N LEU A 135 -10.14 11.67 37.85
CA LEU A 135 -9.09 11.95 38.79
C LEU A 135 -9.47 11.46 40.20
N GLU A 136 -8.97 10.30 40.62
CA GLU A 136 -8.73 10.02 42.04
C GLU A 136 -7.32 9.49 42.26
N HIS A 137 -6.58 10.28 43.04
CA HIS A 137 -5.31 9.93 43.64
C HIS A 137 -5.40 8.63 44.44
N ASN A 138 -4.38 7.77 44.31
CA ASN A 138 -3.69 7.31 45.51
C ASN A 138 -2.25 6.88 45.26
N HIS A 139 -1.39 7.34 46.17
CA HIS A 139 0.03 7.04 46.24
C HIS A 139 0.31 5.68 46.90
N ASN A 140 1.47 5.13 46.54
CA ASN A 140 2.33 4.14 47.24
C ASN A 140 2.37 2.74 46.63
N HIS A 141 3.56 2.36 46.13
CA HIS A 141 4.40 1.26 46.64
C HIS A 141 5.52 0.96 45.62
N THR A 142 6.76 1.38 45.90
CA THR A 142 7.89 0.57 46.41
C THR A 142 8.62 -0.26 45.33
N LEU A 143 9.86 0.16 45.04
CA LEU A 143 10.89 -0.56 44.27
C LEU A 143 11.16 -1.97 44.82
N PRO A 144 11.65 -2.88 43.96
CA PRO A 144 12.99 -3.41 44.24
C PRO A 144 13.90 -3.55 43.00
N THR A 145 15.18 -3.28 43.22
CA THR A 145 16.37 -3.73 42.46
C THR A 145 17.26 -4.53 43.44
N PRO A 146 18.40 -5.13 43.02
CA PRO A 146 18.60 -6.20 42.04
C PRO A 146 19.37 -7.40 42.69
N HIS A 147 19.40 -8.59 42.07
CA HIS A 147 20.36 -9.65 42.49
C HIS A 147 21.08 -10.35 41.32
N SER A 148 22.30 -10.73 41.66
CA SER A 148 23.49 -10.99 40.84
C SER A 148 23.60 -12.36 40.16
N LEU A 149 24.35 -12.36 39.05
CA LEU A 149 25.48 -13.23 38.61
C LEU A 149 25.54 -14.75 38.91
N SER A 150 26.14 -15.44 37.92
CA SER A 150 26.81 -16.77 37.93
C SER A 150 25.95 -17.91 37.32
N SER A 151 26.40 -18.81 36.45
CA SER A 151 27.73 -19.35 36.12
C SER A 151 27.70 -20.10 34.77
N VAL A 152 28.88 -20.26 34.16
CA VAL A 152 29.18 -21.08 32.97
C VAL A 152 29.71 -22.45 33.41
N PRO A 153 29.39 -23.54 32.68
CA PRO A 153 30.48 -24.43 32.23
C PRO A 153 30.31 -24.95 30.78
N ALA A 154 31.39 -24.76 30.00
CA ALA A 154 32.18 -25.70 29.16
C ALA A 154 31.55 -26.89 28.37
N PRO A 155 32.22 -27.37 27.29
CA PRO A 155 31.59 -27.86 26.07
C PRO A 155 31.51 -29.39 25.96
N SER A 156 30.50 -29.88 25.24
CA SER A 156 30.43 -31.28 24.79
C SER A 156 30.37 -31.34 23.27
N GLN A 157 31.43 -31.85 22.68
CA GLN A 157 31.49 -32.23 21.27
C GLN A 157 30.63 -33.48 21.05
N ALA A 158 29.62 -33.38 20.18
CA ALA A 158 28.94 -34.53 19.61
C ALA A 158 28.80 -34.30 18.10
N LEU A 159 29.53 -35.11 17.34
CA LEU A 159 29.41 -35.28 15.90
C LEU A 159 27.95 -35.58 15.55
N ARG A 160 27.22 -34.63 14.97
CA ARG A 160 25.89 -34.87 14.39
C ARG A 160 25.89 -34.45 12.93
N LYS A 161 25.37 -35.39 12.13
CA LYS A 161 25.21 -35.35 10.67
C LYS A 161 24.66 -34.01 10.20
N SER A 162 25.30 -33.49 9.14
CA SER A 162 24.86 -32.36 8.34
C SER A 162 23.43 -32.58 7.85
N SER A 163 22.49 -31.90 8.51
CA SER A 163 21.18 -31.55 7.99
C SER A 163 21.22 -30.05 7.70
N ILE A 164 20.99 -29.69 6.45
CA ILE A 164 20.88 -28.30 5.99
C ILE A 164 19.81 -27.63 6.86
N PRO A 165 20.11 -26.52 7.57
CA PRO A 165 19.08 -25.77 8.27
C PRO A 165 18.15 -25.19 7.22
N ASP A 166 16.90 -25.64 7.26
CA ASP A 166 15.78 -25.05 6.56
C ASP A 166 15.67 -23.59 7.06
N LEU A 167 16.14 -22.65 6.26
CA LEU A 167 16.02 -21.21 6.50
C LEU A 167 14.59 -20.78 6.15
N THR A 168 13.60 -21.43 6.77
CA THR A 168 12.30 -20.81 6.99
C THR A 168 12.51 -19.70 8.02
N LEU A 169 13.06 -18.58 7.55
CA LEU A 169 13.05 -17.33 8.27
C LEU A 169 11.58 -16.96 8.45
N SER A 170 11.02 -17.34 9.60
CA SER A 170 9.80 -16.72 10.09
C SER A 170 10.01 -15.21 9.99
N PRO A 171 9.20 -14.47 9.21
CA PRO A 171 9.36 -13.03 9.11
C PRO A 171 9.34 -12.47 10.53
N LEU A 172 10.44 -11.84 10.95
CA LEU A 172 10.45 -11.15 12.23
C LEU A 172 9.24 -10.22 12.24
N PRO A 173 8.46 -10.19 13.33
CA PRO A 173 7.37 -9.24 13.47
C PRO A 173 7.99 -7.85 13.32
N LEU A 174 7.79 -7.24 12.14
CA LEU A 174 8.26 -5.89 11.89
C LEU A 174 7.59 -5.00 12.95
N PRO A 175 8.35 -4.09 13.60
CA PRO A 175 7.78 -3.12 14.51
C PRO A 175 6.58 -2.46 13.81
N THR A 176 5.38 -2.72 14.34
CA THR A 176 4.10 -2.39 13.70
C THR A 176 3.81 -0.89 13.65
N ASN A 177 4.80 -0.07 14.05
CA ASN A 177 4.77 1.37 14.05
C ASN A 177 6.20 1.90 13.82
N MET A 178 6.75 1.70 12.62
CA MET A 178 7.92 2.48 12.22
C MET A 178 7.44 3.89 11.89
N ASP A 179 7.75 4.81 12.79
CA ASP A 179 7.59 6.25 12.59
C ASP A 179 8.34 6.66 11.30
N CYS A 180 7.66 7.36 10.39
CA CYS A 180 8.29 7.88 9.16
C CYS A 180 9.52 8.73 9.48
N LYS A 181 9.52 9.42 10.63
CA LYS A 181 10.67 10.16 11.13
C LYS A 181 11.83 9.23 11.47
N TYR A 182 11.54 8.10 12.12
CA TYR A 182 12.56 7.09 12.44
C TYR A 182 13.19 6.53 11.16
N LEU A 183 12.38 6.18 10.16
CA LEU A 183 12.86 5.73 8.85
C LEU A 183 13.74 6.78 8.19
N LEU A 184 13.31 8.03 8.14
CA LEU A 184 14.09 9.13 7.59
C LEU A 184 15.44 9.32 8.30
N GLU A 185 15.48 9.19 9.63
CA GLU A 185 16.70 9.38 10.44
C GLU A 185 17.67 8.21 10.38
N HIS A 186 17.18 6.98 10.16
CA HIS A 186 18.00 5.75 10.22
C HIS A 186 18.27 5.13 8.84
N THR A 187 17.69 5.66 7.77
CA THR A 187 18.02 5.26 6.40
C THR A 187 19.44 5.73 6.04
N ASP A 188 20.27 4.83 5.51
CA ASP A 188 21.57 5.21 4.97
C ASP A 188 21.41 5.89 3.60
N TRP A 189 21.18 7.20 3.63
CA TRP A 189 21.00 8.00 2.43
C TRP A 189 22.26 8.07 1.56
N SER A 190 23.45 7.82 2.12
CA SER A 190 24.71 7.87 1.36
C SER A 190 24.81 6.80 0.28
N ALA A 191 24.10 5.68 0.46
CA ALA A 191 23.99 4.60 -0.52
C ALA A 191 22.90 4.85 -1.58
N THR A 192 22.08 5.90 -1.43
CA THR A 192 20.99 6.23 -2.36
C THR A 192 21.44 7.26 -3.39
N ALA A 193 20.67 7.42 -4.47
CA ALA A 193 20.89 8.49 -5.45
C ALA A 193 20.80 9.91 -4.84
N MET A 194 20.12 10.05 -3.70
CA MET A 194 20.04 11.32 -2.96
C MET A 194 21.30 11.63 -2.14
N GLY A 195 22.25 10.70 -2.02
CA GLY A 195 23.48 10.93 -1.27
C GLY A 195 23.26 11.27 0.21
N PRO A 196 24.33 11.61 0.95
CA PRO A 196 24.24 11.84 2.39
C PRO A 196 23.39 13.06 2.71
N ARG A 197 22.52 12.93 3.73
CA ARG A 197 21.62 13.99 4.20
C ARG A 197 22.33 15.31 4.54
N LEU A 198 23.57 15.25 5.01
CA LEU A 198 24.39 16.43 5.30
C LEU A 198 24.63 17.33 4.08
N GLY A 199 24.52 16.78 2.86
CA GLY A 199 24.65 17.51 1.61
C GLY A 199 23.33 18.02 1.02
N TRP A 200 22.19 17.76 1.68
CA TRP A 200 20.89 18.19 1.17
C TRP A 200 20.73 19.70 1.28
N SER A 201 19.99 20.30 0.35
CA SER A 201 19.69 21.72 0.41
C SER A 201 18.78 22.02 1.60
N PRO A 202 18.92 23.19 2.26
CA PRO A 202 18.03 23.59 3.35
C PRO A 202 16.55 23.61 2.96
N VAL A 203 16.25 23.78 1.67
CA VAL A 203 14.89 23.76 1.13
C VAL A 203 14.26 22.37 1.27
N ILE A 204 15.01 21.31 0.93
CA ILE A 204 14.52 19.93 1.05
C ILE A 204 14.25 19.60 2.52
N GLU A 205 15.18 19.96 3.42
CA GLU A 205 14.98 19.73 4.85
C GLU A 205 13.72 20.45 5.37
N MET A 206 13.49 21.69 4.93
CA MET A 206 12.28 22.42 5.26
C MET A 206 11.03 21.71 4.76
N MET A 207 11.01 21.24 3.50
CA MET A 207 9.85 20.54 2.94
C MET A 207 9.55 19.24 3.67
N ILE A 208 10.58 18.45 3.98
CA ILE A 208 10.43 17.22 4.77
C ILE A 208 9.86 17.55 6.16
N ASN A 209 10.35 18.60 6.81
CA ASN A 209 9.83 19.02 8.11
C ASN A 209 8.37 19.47 8.04
N VAL A 210 7.97 20.15 6.97
CA VAL A 210 6.56 20.53 6.74
C VAL A 210 5.69 19.29 6.60
N ILE A 211 6.10 18.32 5.78
CA ILE A 211 5.36 17.06 5.56
C ILE A 211 5.25 16.26 6.85
N MET A 212 6.34 16.15 7.62
CA MET A 212 6.33 15.43 8.89
C MET A 212 5.52 16.13 9.99
N ALA A 213 5.34 17.45 9.91
CA ALA A 213 4.51 18.21 10.82
C ALA A 213 3.05 18.32 10.37
N SER A 214 2.78 17.99 9.11
CA SER A 214 1.46 18.12 8.51
C SER A 214 0.52 17.03 9.04
N PRO A 215 -0.73 17.38 9.40
CA PRO A 215 -1.74 16.38 9.71
C PRO A 215 -2.28 15.69 8.44
N THR A 216 -1.94 16.17 7.24
CA THR A 216 -2.34 15.56 5.96
C THR A 216 -1.29 14.56 5.47
N GLN A 217 -1.73 13.56 4.70
CA GLN A 217 -0.85 12.57 4.08
C GLN A 217 -0.17 13.20 2.85
N ASP A 218 0.84 14.03 3.10
CA ASP A 218 1.58 14.71 2.04
C ASP A 218 2.71 13.81 1.50
N SER A 219 2.96 13.87 0.18
CA SER A 219 4.06 13.16 -0.47
C SER A 219 5.02 14.13 -1.15
N LEU A 220 6.31 13.82 -1.11
CA LEU A 220 7.36 14.61 -1.77
C LEU A 220 8.00 13.79 -2.87
N TRP A 221 7.94 14.30 -4.09
CA TRP A 221 8.61 13.70 -5.25
C TRP A 221 9.82 14.56 -5.60
N LEU A 222 11.01 13.98 -5.43
CA LEU A 222 12.29 14.64 -5.73
C LEU A 222 12.89 14.05 -7.00
N GLY A 223 13.22 14.92 -7.95
CA GLY A 223 14.00 14.56 -9.14
C GLY A 223 15.45 14.22 -8.81
N THR A 224 16.18 13.74 -9.81
CA THR A 224 17.61 13.36 -9.69
C THR A 224 18.52 14.51 -9.29
N ASP A 225 18.06 15.75 -9.46
CA ASP A 225 18.75 16.99 -9.14
C ASP A 225 18.12 17.72 -7.93
N PHE A 226 17.26 17.03 -7.18
CA PHE A 226 16.47 17.58 -6.08
C PHE A 226 15.57 18.75 -6.45
N GLN A 227 15.19 18.86 -7.73
CA GLN A 227 14.05 19.69 -8.10
C GLN A 227 12.76 18.95 -7.72
N MET A 228 11.80 19.70 -7.17
CA MET A 228 10.46 19.22 -6.92
C MET A 228 9.78 19.00 -8.29
N ILE A 229 9.27 17.79 -8.51
CA ILE A 229 8.55 17.40 -9.72
C ILE A 229 7.05 17.56 -9.50
#